data_AF-Q4DET1-F1
#
_entry.id   AF-Q4DET1-F1
#
_cell.length_a   1.000
_cell.length_b   1.000
_cell.length_c   1.000
_cell.angle_alpha   90.00
_cell.angle_beta   90.00
_cell.angle_gamma   90.00
#
_symmetry.space_group_name_H-M   'P 1'
#
loop_
_entity.id
_entity.type
_entity.pdbx_description
1 polymer ?
#
loop_
_entity_poly.entity_id
_entity_poly.type
_entity_poly.pdbx_seq_one_letter_code
_entity_poly.pdbx_strand_id
1 'polypeptide(L)'
;MLRITSACRGGYMMYHRKSMGTMKYSKWKGAHGGVSHFYGRTPMVEEVKRNEPITLIDRRIMHYVHRSRLRHFQLFRSYQQKSNATECKLREGEMLRRRWHRKLQKSFIAFMQFKTMKVLEDQAKLVNTYGQAAVNAALGDSWDAVSDKEKDRKYVTIRRQVKALPVVSVVPKHVATMKQIHNDRFNYRWRVN
;
A
#
# COMPACT_ATOMS: atom_id res chain seq x y z
N MET A 1 -10.84 -11.52 -44.08
CA MET A 1 -11.64 -10.56 -43.26
C MET A 1 -10.71 -9.63 -42.50
N LEU A 2 -10.53 -8.40 -42.98
CA LEU A 2 -9.72 -7.38 -42.33
C LEU A 2 -10.35 -6.97 -40.99
N ARG A 3 -9.73 -7.33 -39.87
CA ARG A 3 -10.04 -6.72 -38.57
C ARG A 3 -9.65 -5.25 -38.63
N ILE A 4 -10.60 -4.40 -38.98
CA ILE A 4 -10.52 -2.95 -38.80
C ILE A 4 -10.38 -2.72 -37.29
N THR A 5 -9.14 -2.61 -36.83
CA THR A 5 -8.83 -2.23 -35.44
C THR A 5 -9.43 -0.86 -35.17
N SER A 6 -10.13 -0.72 -34.04
CA SER A 6 -10.68 0.56 -33.54
C SER A 6 -9.66 1.71 -33.51
N ALA A 7 -8.37 1.40 -33.58
CA ALA A 7 -7.27 2.34 -33.81
C ALA A 7 -7.45 3.22 -35.07
N CYS A 8 -8.09 2.71 -36.14
CA CYS A 8 -8.31 3.46 -37.39
C CYS A 8 -9.49 4.44 -37.35
N ARG A 9 -10.31 4.45 -36.28
CA ARG A 9 -11.44 5.40 -36.10
C ARG A 9 -11.23 6.42 -34.97
N GLY A 10 -9.99 6.60 -34.49
CA GLY A 10 -9.70 7.56 -33.41
C GLY A 10 -10.31 7.21 -32.04
N GLY A 11 -10.87 6.00 -31.89
CA GLY A 11 -11.50 5.53 -30.67
C GLY A 11 -10.47 4.93 -29.72
N TYR A 12 -9.85 5.77 -28.90
CA TYR A 12 -8.93 5.33 -27.85
C TYR A 12 -9.68 4.84 -26.62
N MET A 13 -9.18 3.77 -25.98
CA MET A 13 -9.65 3.36 -24.66
C MET A 13 -9.23 4.38 -23.60
N MET A 14 -9.96 4.45 -22.46
CA MET A 14 -9.73 5.47 -21.42
C MET A 14 -8.29 5.50 -20.87
N TYR A 15 -7.65 4.34 -20.73
CA TYR A 15 -6.27 4.22 -20.23
C TYR A 15 -5.20 4.43 -21.30
N HIS A 16 -5.58 4.65 -22.56
CA HIS A 16 -4.64 4.90 -23.65
C HIS A 16 -4.01 6.29 -23.49
N ARG A 17 -2.76 6.44 -23.97
CA ARG A 17 -1.99 7.69 -23.84
C ARG A 17 -2.68 8.94 -24.43
N LYS A 18 -3.53 8.74 -25.44
CA LYS A 18 -4.23 9.79 -26.21
C LYS A 18 -5.74 9.87 -25.92
N SER A 19 -6.23 9.25 -24.84
CA SER A 19 -7.66 9.07 -24.59
C SER A 19 -8.45 10.38 -24.45
N MET A 20 -7.98 11.28 -23.59
CA MET A 20 -8.61 12.56 -23.26
C MET A 20 -7.80 13.72 -23.84
N GLY A 21 -7.72 13.79 -25.18
CA GLY A 21 -7.02 14.88 -25.87
C GLY A 21 -7.68 16.24 -25.68
N THR A 22 -6.88 17.31 -25.86
CA THR A 22 -7.29 18.73 -25.71
C THR A 22 -7.02 19.56 -26.97
N MET A 23 -6.81 18.92 -28.10
CA MET A 23 -6.65 19.56 -29.41
C MET A 23 -7.98 20.14 -29.91
N LYS A 24 -7.92 21.12 -30.83
CA LYS A 24 -9.10 21.74 -31.46
C LYS A 24 -10.11 20.72 -32.04
N TYR A 25 -9.63 19.59 -32.54
CA TYR A 25 -10.45 18.51 -33.12
C TYR A 25 -10.89 17.44 -32.12
N SER A 26 -10.31 17.39 -30.92
CA SER A 26 -10.63 16.37 -29.93
C SER A 26 -11.74 16.83 -29.00
N LYS A 27 -12.75 15.98 -28.83
CA LYS A 27 -13.82 16.16 -27.85
C LYS A 27 -13.81 14.95 -26.91
N TRP A 28 -13.87 15.20 -25.62
CA TRP A 28 -14.05 14.14 -24.64
C TRP A 28 -15.38 13.41 -24.89
N LYS A 29 -15.43 12.12 -24.56
CA LYS A 29 -16.57 11.24 -24.87
C LYS A 29 -17.28 10.83 -23.58
N GLY A 30 -18.62 10.82 -23.62
CA GLY A 30 -19.50 10.41 -22.51
C GLY A 30 -20.06 11.58 -21.71
N ALA A 31 -20.95 11.29 -20.76
CA ALA A 31 -21.43 12.27 -19.78
C ALA A 31 -20.33 12.54 -18.72
N HIS A 32 -20.03 13.79 -18.42
CA HIS A 32 -18.88 14.16 -17.58
C HIS A 32 -19.22 14.64 -16.15
N GLY A 33 -20.50 14.82 -15.81
CA GLY A 33 -20.93 15.27 -14.48
C GLY A 33 -22.12 14.45 -13.96
N GLY A 34 -22.34 14.49 -12.64
CA GLY A 34 -23.42 13.74 -11.98
C GLY A 34 -23.31 12.23 -12.20
N VAL A 35 -24.40 11.63 -12.69
CA VAL A 35 -24.40 10.25 -13.21
C VAL A 35 -23.62 10.22 -14.52
N SER A 36 -22.32 9.94 -14.40
CA SER A 36 -21.35 10.14 -15.48
C SER A 36 -21.02 8.87 -16.27
N HIS A 37 -20.16 9.01 -17.28
CA HIS A 37 -19.50 7.91 -18.00
C HIS A 37 -18.85 6.89 -17.06
N PHE A 38 -18.49 7.30 -15.84
CA PHE A 38 -17.85 6.47 -14.84
C PHE A 38 -18.82 5.84 -13.83
N TYR A 39 -20.14 5.97 -13.99
CA TYR A 39 -21.15 5.52 -13.02
C TYR A 39 -20.87 4.13 -12.42
N GLY A 40 -20.65 3.12 -13.26
CA GLY A 40 -20.26 1.75 -12.84
C GLY A 40 -18.77 1.42 -13.04
N ARG A 41 -17.92 2.42 -13.30
CA ARG A 41 -16.50 2.24 -13.64
C ARG A 41 -15.55 2.87 -12.61
N THR A 42 -16.08 3.52 -11.58
CA THR A 42 -15.30 4.10 -10.48
C THR A 42 -14.73 2.99 -9.61
N PRO A 43 -13.40 2.81 -9.55
CA PRO A 43 -12.79 1.66 -8.87
C PRO A 43 -12.79 1.79 -7.34
N MET A 44 -12.83 3.01 -6.81
CA MET A 44 -12.74 3.31 -5.38
C MET A 44 -13.61 4.51 -5.04
N VAL A 45 -14.35 4.42 -3.95
CA VAL A 45 -15.17 5.49 -3.39
C VAL A 45 -14.82 5.60 -1.91
N GLU A 46 -14.48 6.80 -1.47
CA GLU A 46 -14.24 7.09 -0.05
C GLU A 46 -15.01 8.35 0.32
N GLU A 47 -15.88 8.25 1.33
CA GLU A 47 -16.55 9.41 1.91
C GLU A 47 -15.58 10.19 2.80
N VAL A 48 -15.52 11.51 2.60
CA VAL A 48 -14.62 12.39 3.35
C VAL A 48 -15.20 12.66 4.74
N LYS A 49 -14.53 12.18 5.79
CA LYS A 49 -14.93 12.45 7.17
C LYS A 49 -14.76 13.92 7.51
N ARG A 50 -15.59 14.41 8.43
CA ARG A 50 -15.50 15.78 8.96
C ARG A 50 -14.10 16.04 9.51
N ASN A 51 -13.47 17.13 9.07
CA ASN A 51 -12.12 17.57 9.44
C ASN A 51 -10.98 16.60 9.03
N GLU A 52 -11.22 15.66 8.11
CA GLU A 52 -10.14 14.86 7.52
C GLU A 52 -9.62 15.52 6.23
N PRO A 53 -8.33 15.84 6.13
CA PRO A 53 -7.76 16.37 4.90
C PRO A 53 -7.74 15.30 3.80
N ILE A 54 -8.17 15.68 2.59
CA ILE A 54 -8.22 14.78 1.42
C ILE A 54 -6.84 14.20 1.03
N THR A 55 -5.75 14.84 1.45
CA THR A 55 -4.38 14.35 1.23
C THR A 55 -4.09 13.05 1.98
N LEU A 56 -4.70 12.84 3.16
CA LEU A 56 -4.62 11.56 3.88
C LEU A 56 -5.38 10.48 3.12
N ILE A 57 -6.57 10.80 2.63
CA ILE A 57 -7.41 9.89 1.84
C ILE A 57 -6.67 9.45 0.58
N ASP A 58 -6.14 10.41 -0.20
CA ASP A 58 -5.34 10.14 -1.39
C ASP A 58 -4.15 9.23 -1.08
N ARG A 59 -3.39 9.51 -0.01
CA ARG A 59 -2.25 8.68 0.37
C ARG A 59 -2.65 7.29 0.83
N ARG A 60 -3.80 7.11 1.49
CA ARG A 60 -4.34 5.80 1.87
C ARG A 60 -4.69 4.99 0.63
N ILE A 61 -5.44 5.59 -0.31
CA ILE A 61 -5.80 4.97 -1.59
C ILE A 61 -4.55 4.60 -2.38
N MET A 62 -3.63 5.55 -2.57
CA MET A 62 -2.42 5.36 -3.36
C MET A 62 -1.46 4.35 -2.74
N HIS A 63 -1.36 4.30 -1.41
CA HIS A 63 -0.59 3.29 -0.71
C HIS A 63 -1.22 1.90 -0.85
N TYR A 64 -2.54 1.79 -0.71
CA TYR A 64 -3.27 0.54 -0.94
C TYR A 64 -3.02 -0.01 -2.35
N VAL A 65 -3.20 0.82 -3.37
CA VAL A 65 -3.01 0.47 -4.79
C VAL A 65 -1.54 0.13 -5.10
N HIS A 66 -0.58 0.78 -4.44
CA HIS A 66 0.84 0.48 -4.58
C HIS A 66 1.21 -0.86 -3.92
N ARG A 67 0.85 -1.04 -2.64
CA ARG A 67 1.16 -2.22 -1.84
C ARG A 67 0.56 -3.50 -2.43
N SER A 68 -0.66 -3.42 -2.95
CA SER A 68 -1.36 -4.53 -3.63
C SER A 68 -0.86 -4.80 -5.06
N ARG A 69 0.07 -3.98 -5.56
CA ARG A 69 0.61 -4.02 -6.93
C ARG A 69 -0.42 -3.75 -8.04
N LEU A 70 -1.58 -3.18 -7.71
CA LEU A 70 -2.60 -2.81 -8.69
C LEU A 70 -2.13 -1.70 -9.64
N ARG A 71 -1.52 -0.62 -9.13
CA ARG A 71 -0.96 0.43 -10.02
C ARG A 71 0.22 -0.07 -10.84
N HIS A 72 0.97 -1.06 -10.33
CA HIS A 72 2.04 -1.67 -11.11
C HIS A 72 1.45 -2.33 -12.36
N PHE A 73 0.41 -3.12 -12.17
CA PHE A 73 -0.31 -3.77 -13.26
C PHE A 73 -0.94 -2.74 -14.22
N GLN A 74 -1.65 -1.74 -13.69
CA GLN A 74 -2.30 -0.72 -14.50
C GLN A 74 -1.28 0.06 -15.36
N LEU A 75 -0.19 0.57 -14.76
CA LEU A 75 0.84 1.32 -15.50
C LEU A 75 1.58 0.46 -16.51
N PHE A 76 1.82 -0.82 -16.18
CA PHE A 76 2.47 -1.77 -17.07
C PHE A 76 1.63 -2.03 -18.33
N ARG A 77 0.34 -2.33 -18.15
CA ARG A 77 -0.55 -2.73 -19.27
C ARG A 77 -1.11 -1.54 -20.05
N SER A 78 -1.31 -0.39 -19.42
CA SER A 78 -1.90 0.78 -20.09
C SER A 78 -0.94 1.48 -21.06
N TYR A 79 0.37 1.31 -20.87
CA TYR A 79 1.37 2.11 -21.57
C TYR A 79 1.83 1.51 -22.91
N GLN A 80 2.11 0.21 -22.95
CA GLN A 80 2.68 -0.48 -24.12
C GLN A 80 2.03 -1.85 -24.28
N GLN A 81 1.87 -2.28 -25.53
CA GLN A 81 1.55 -3.67 -25.83
C GLN A 81 2.80 -4.53 -25.65
N LYS A 82 2.67 -5.64 -24.94
CA LYS A 82 3.68 -6.69 -24.82
C LYS A 82 3.06 -7.99 -25.30
N SER A 83 3.86 -8.83 -25.96
CA SER A 83 3.40 -10.16 -26.35
C SER A 83 3.00 -10.96 -25.10
N ASN A 84 2.01 -11.85 -25.24
CA ASN A 84 1.55 -12.69 -24.13
C ASN A 84 2.72 -13.48 -23.51
N ALA A 85 3.65 -13.97 -24.33
CA ALA A 85 4.87 -14.63 -23.86
C ALA A 85 5.72 -13.73 -22.95
N THR A 86 5.88 -12.45 -23.30
CA THR A 86 6.62 -11.49 -22.46
C THR A 86 5.87 -11.17 -21.17
N GLU A 87 4.54 -11.05 -21.21
CA GLU A 87 3.74 -10.85 -20.01
C GLU A 87 3.80 -12.05 -19.07
N CYS A 88 3.67 -13.27 -19.59
CA CYS A 88 3.85 -14.51 -18.82
C CYS A 88 5.25 -14.58 -18.21
N LYS A 89 6.31 -14.33 -18.99
CA LYS A 89 7.69 -14.30 -18.49
C LYS A 89 7.85 -13.34 -17.29
N LEU A 90 7.31 -12.14 -17.39
CA LEU A 90 7.42 -11.14 -16.32
C LEU A 90 6.57 -11.48 -15.09
N ARG A 91 5.35 -11.98 -15.30
CA ARG A 91 4.43 -12.37 -14.23
C ARG A 91 4.93 -13.59 -13.45
N GLU A 92 5.37 -14.63 -14.14
CA GLU A 92 5.96 -15.82 -13.53
C GLU A 92 7.29 -15.49 -12.84
N GLY A 93 8.15 -14.69 -13.47
CA GLY A 93 9.38 -14.22 -12.85
C GLY A 93 9.15 -13.36 -11.60
N GLU A 94 8.04 -12.63 -11.52
CA GLU A 94 7.60 -11.94 -10.30
C GLU A 94 7.11 -12.93 -9.23
N MET A 95 6.28 -13.91 -9.62
CA MET A 95 5.75 -14.93 -8.72
C MET A 95 6.87 -15.78 -8.10
N LEU A 96 7.84 -16.23 -8.89
CA LEU A 96 8.97 -17.03 -8.42
C LEU A 96 9.87 -16.26 -7.45
N ARG A 97 10.16 -14.98 -7.73
CA ARG A 97 10.88 -14.11 -6.78
C ARG A 97 10.12 -13.94 -5.47
N ARG A 98 8.78 -13.79 -5.53
CA ARG A 98 7.92 -13.75 -4.34
C ARG A 98 7.95 -15.07 -3.57
N ARG A 99 7.91 -16.21 -4.27
CA ARG A 99 8.00 -17.55 -3.66
C ARG A 99 9.33 -17.73 -2.94
N TRP A 100 10.44 -17.36 -3.58
CA TRP A 100 11.77 -17.40 -2.97
C TRP A 100 11.85 -16.51 -1.73
N HIS A 101 11.40 -15.24 -1.84
CA HIS A 101 11.46 -14.32 -0.71
C HIS A 101 10.55 -14.74 0.46
N ARG A 102 9.41 -15.40 0.19
CA ARG A 102 8.57 -15.98 1.25
C ARG A 102 9.26 -17.11 2.01
N LYS A 103 10.07 -17.94 1.34
CA LYS A 103 10.89 -18.97 2.02
C LYS A 103 11.90 -18.31 2.97
N LEU A 104 12.59 -17.26 2.50
CA LEU A 104 13.52 -16.48 3.33
C LEU A 104 12.81 -15.80 4.52
N GLN A 105 11.61 -15.25 4.30
CA GLN A 105 10.81 -14.66 5.38
C GLN A 105 10.41 -15.70 6.43
N LYS A 106 10.11 -16.94 6.03
CA LYS A 106 9.77 -18.01 6.97
C LYS A 106 10.95 -18.43 7.83
N SER A 107 12.14 -18.60 7.25
CA SER A 107 13.35 -18.85 8.05
C SER A 107 13.67 -17.68 8.99
N PHE A 108 13.48 -16.45 8.54
CA PHE A 108 13.64 -15.27 9.38
C PHE A 108 12.64 -15.22 10.54
N ILE A 109 11.35 -15.46 10.28
CA ILE A 109 10.31 -15.49 11.33
C ILE A 109 10.59 -16.59 12.36
N ALA A 110 11.04 -17.77 11.93
CA ALA A 110 11.42 -18.85 12.84
C ALA A 110 12.56 -18.43 13.78
N PHE A 111 13.58 -17.74 13.25
CA PHE A 111 14.64 -17.17 14.09
C PHE A 111 14.15 -16.08 15.03
N MET A 112 13.27 -15.20 14.55
CA MET A 112 12.67 -14.16 15.39
C MET A 112 11.85 -14.76 16.54
N GLN A 113 11.13 -15.85 16.32
CA GLN A 113 10.42 -16.56 17.39
C GLN A 113 11.37 -17.13 18.44
N PHE A 114 12.52 -17.69 18.03
CA PHE A 114 13.57 -18.11 18.97
C PHE A 114 14.14 -16.92 19.76
N LYS A 115 14.37 -15.78 19.10
CA LYS A 115 14.80 -14.55 19.80
C LYS A 115 13.75 -14.05 20.78
N THR A 116 12.48 -14.05 20.41
CA THR A 116 11.37 -13.71 21.30
C THR A 116 11.32 -14.67 22.49
N MET A 117 11.50 -15.97 22.29
CA MET A 117 11.61 -16.94 23.37
C MET A 117 12.76 -16.59 24.33
N LYS A 118 13.93 -16.22 23.81
CA LYS A 118 15.06 -15.78 24.64
C LYS A 118 14.80 -14.50 25.42
N VAL A 119 14.06 -13.55 24.83
CA VAL A 119 13.61 -12.34 25.54
C VAL A 119 12.64 -12.69 26.67
N LEU A 120 11.70 -13.61 26.44
CA LEU A 120 10.76 -14.07 27.48
C LEU A 120 11.45 -14.92 28.57
N GLU A 121 12.47 -15.71 28.19
CA GLU A 121 13.32 -16.43 29.15
C GLU A 121 14.10 -15.45 30.04
N ASP A 122 14.64 -14.39 29.45
CA ASP A 122 15.32 -13.31 30.19
C ASP A 122 14.34 -12.57 31.11
N GLN A 123 13.13 -12.26 30.63
CA GLN A 123 12.06 -11.73 31.47
C GLN A 123 11.72 -12.66 32.64
N ALA A 124 11.66 -13.97 32.43
CA ALA A 124 11.42 -14.93 33.50
C ALA A 124 12.56 -14.97 34.53
N LYS A 125 13.82 -14.80 34.10
CA LYS A 125 14.96 -14.65 35.02
C LYS A 125 14.83 -13.37 35.85
N LEU A 126 14.46 -12.25 35.24
CA LEU A 126 14.21 -10.99 35.96
C LEU A 126 13.10 -11.15 37.00
N VAL A 127 12.02 -11.88 36.67
CA VAL A 127 10.94 -12.21 37.60
C VAL A 127 11.46 -12.99 38.81
N ASN A 128 12.34 -13.97 38.60
CA ASN A 128 12.90 -14.76 39.70
C ASN A 128 13.89 -13.95 40.56
N THR A 129 14.63 -13.02 39.96
CA THR A 129 15.62 -12.20 40.67
C THR A 129 14.96 -11.11 41.53
N TYR A 130 13.95 -10.42 41.00
CA TYR A 130 13.34 -9.27 41.67
C TYR A 130 11.98 -9.57 42.31
N GLY A 131 11.37 -10.70 41.98
CA GLY A 131 10.00 -11.05 42.35
C GLY A 131 8.96 -10.50 41.37
N GLN A 132 7.86 -11.24 41.18
CA GLN A 132 6.80 -10.90 40.23
C GLN A 132 6.20 -9.51 40.48
N ALA A 133 5.96 -9.14 41.74
CA ALA A 133 5.38 -7.85 42.09
C ALA A 133 6.29 -6.68 41.71
N ALA A 134 7.61 -6.81 41.89
CA ALA A 134 8.57 -5.80 41.50
C ALA A 134 8.64 -5.64 39.98
N VAL A 135 8.60 -6.75 39.23
CA VAL A 135 8.54 -6.70 37.76
C VAL A 135 7.23 -6.08 37.27
N ASN A 136 6.09 -6.42 37.89
CA ASN A 136 4.80 -5.80 37.56
C ASN A 136 4.82 -4.28 37.83
N ALA A 137 5.37 -3.85 38.97
CA ALA A 137 5.57 -2.44 39.29
C ALA A 137 6.42 -1.74 38.22
N ALA A 138 7.52 -2.36 37.76
CA ALA A 138 8.37 -1.83 36.69
C ALA A 138 7.68 -1.80 35.31
N LEU A 139 6.76 -2.73 35.03
CA LEU A 139 5.92 -2.74 33.82
C LEU A 139 4.77 -1.72 33.87
N GLY A 140 4.71 -0.93 34.95
CA GLY A 140 3.76 0.15 35.13
C GLY A 140 2.47 -0.29 35.81
N ASP A 141 2.46 -1.37 36.60
CA ASP A 141 1.32 -1.68 37.47
C ASP A 141 1.10 -0.55 38.48
N SER A 142 -0.16 -0.19 38.71
CA SER A 142 -0.55 0.97 39.54
C SER A 142 -0.81 0.54 40.98
N TRP A 143 0.20 -0.05 41.61
CA TRP A 143 0.15 -0.52 43.00
C TRP A 143 0.15 0.65 44.01
N ASP A 144 0.64 1.81 43.59
CA ASP A 144 0.72 3.08 44.33
C ASP A 144 -0.54 3.93 44.20
N ALA A 145 -1.48 3.56 43.31
CA ALA A 145 -2.71 4.31 43.10
C ALA A 145 -3.68 4.11 44.28
N VAL A 146 -3.64 5.05 45.23
CA VAL A 146 -4.49 5.08 46.42
C VAL A 146 -5.93 5.46 46.06
N SER A 147 -6.10 6.26 45.00
CA SER A 147 -7.41 6.78 44.60
C SER A 147 -7.79 6.43 43.15
N ASP A 148 -9.08 6.37 42.87
CA ASP A 148 -9.59 6.18 41.49
C ASP A 148 -9.12 7.31 40.55
N LYS A 149 -8.89 8.52 41.08
CA LYS A 149 -8.35 9.66 40.31
C LYS A 149 -6.97 9.37 39.70
N GLU A 150 -6.13 8.60 40.38
CA GLU A 150 -4.79 8.25 39.88
C GLU A 150 -4.87 7.18 38.79
N LYS A 151 -5.75 6.19 38.98
CA LYS A 151 -6.07 5.18 37.95
C LYS A 151 -6.62 5.87 36.70
N ASP A 152 -7.55 6.81 36.85
CA ASP A 152 -8.11 7.58 35.74
C ASP A 152 -7.05 8.36 34.96
N ARG A 153 -6.08 8.99 35.64
CA ARG A 153 -4.95 9.69 34.97
C ARG A 153 -4.12 8.74 34.12
N LYS A 154 -3.83 7.54 34.63
CA LYS A 154 -3.11 6.49 33.89
C LYS A 154 -3.94 6.02 32.69
N TYR A 155 -5.23 5.76 32.87
CA TYR A 155 -6.13 5.39 31.77
C TYR A 155 -6.23 6.46 30.69
N VAL A 156 -6.31 7.75 31.06
CA VAL A 156 -6.31 8.86 30.10
C VAL A 156 -5.01 8.90 29.31
N THR A 157 -3.87 8.65 29.95
CA THR A 157 -2.56 8.57 29.28
C THR A 157 -2.53 7.43 28.27
N ILE A 158 -2.94 6.22 28.67
CA ILE A 158 -3.03 5.06 27.78
C ILE A 158 -3.98 5.35 26.62
N ARG A 159 -5.17 5.93 26.90
CA ARG A 159 -6.14 6.29 25.87
C ARG A 159 -5.58 7.27 24.84
N ARG A 160 -4.76 8.23 25.27
CA ARG A 160 -4.07 9.18 24.37
C ARG A 160 -3.02 8.48 23.50
N GLN A 161 -2.28 7.52 24.05
CA GLN A 161 -1.28 6.75 23.32
C GLN A 161 -1.89 5.75 22.33
N VAL A 162 -2.96 5.05 22.75
CA VAL A 162 -3.69 4.08 21.92
C VAL A 162 -4.45 4.76 20.79
N LYS A 163 -4.87 6.02 20.98
CA LYS A 163 -5.46 6.84 19.92
C LYS A 163 -4.42 7.10 18.82
N ALA A 164 -4.38 6.19 17.85
CA ALA A 164 -3.48 6.27 16.71
C ALA A 164 -3.72 7.56 15.93
N LEU A 165 -2.67 8.36 15.76
CA LEU A 165 -2.65 9.43 14.77
C LEU A 165 -2.76 8.83 13.36
N PRO A 166 -3.33 9.56 12.38
CA PRO A 166 -3.43 9.07 11.02
C PRO A 166 -2.04 8.80 10.44
N VAL A 167 -1.83 7.58 9.94
CA VAL A 167 -0.55 7.16 9.36
C VAL A 167 -0.37 7.79 7.99
N VAL A 168 0.68 8.58 7.82
CA VAL A 168 1.06 9.18 6.53
C VAL A 168 1.91 8.17 5.73
N SER A 169 1.26 7.21 5.08
CA SER A 169 1.94 6.16 4.32
C SER A 169 2.73 6.72 3.13
N VAL A 170 3.99 6.28 2.97
CA VAL A 170 4.86 6.68 1.85
C VAL A 170 4.38 6.03 0.56
N VAL A 171 4.30 6.83 -0.51
CA VAL A 171 3.97 6.36 -1.86
C VAL A 171 5.15 6.67 -2.78
N PRO A 172 5.87 5.66 -3.30
CA PRO A 172 6.97 5.86 -4.23
C PRO A 172 6.53 6.65 -5.47
N LYS A 173 7.34 7.63 -5.85
CA LYS A 173 7.12 8.45 -7.04
C LYS A 173 7.37 7.61 -8.30
N HIS A 174 6.60 7.89 -9.35
CA HIS A 174 6.84 7.32 -10.66
C HIS A 174 8.08 7.97 -11.29
N VAL A 175 8.98 7.16 -11.85
CA VAL A 175 10.20 7.62 -12.51
C VAL A 175 9.98 7.59 -14.02
N ALA A 176 9.93 8.77 -14.63
CA ALA A 176 9.78 8.89 -16.06
C ALA A 176 11.13 8.73 -16.78
N THR A 177 11.31 7.63 -17.52
CA THR A 177 12.53 7.38 -18.30
C THR A 177 12.36 7.82 -19.75
N MET A 178 13.47 8.02 -20.48
CA MET A 178 13.46 8.57 -21.85
C MET A 178 12.48 7.87 -22.81
N LYS A 179 12.60 6.54 -22.97
CA LYS A 179 11.74 5.73 -23.87
C LYS A 179 10.73 4.85 -23.14
N GLN A 180 10.68 4.92 -21.80
CA GLN A 180 9.72 4.19 -20.97
C GLN A 180 9.63 2.70 -21.30
N ILE A 181 10.76 1.99 -21.26
CA ILE A 181 10.80 0.52 -21.37
C ILE A 181 9.87 -0.13 -20.34
N HIS A 182 9.80 0.51 -19.16
CA HIS A 182 8.96 0.10 -18.05
C HIS A 182 8.32 1.34 -17.41
N ASN A 183 7.03 1.56 -17.67
CA ASN A 183 6.27 2.65 -17.06
C ASN A 183 5.85 2.35 -15.61
N ASP A 184 6.07 1.13 -15.12
CA ASP A 184 5.92 0.73 -13.71
C ASP A 184 7.22 0.99 -12.89
N ARG A 185 8.00 2.01 -13.27
CA ARG A 185 9.28 2.37 -12.65
C ARG A 185 9.04 3.25 -11.42
N PHE A 186 9.55 2.78 -10.28
CA PHE A 186 9.47 3.46 -8.97
C PHE A 186 10.83 3.63 -8.29
N ASN A 187 11.92 3.22 -8.96
CA ASN A 187 13.30 3.35 -8.51
C ASN A 187 14.23 3.45 -9.72
N TYR A 188 15.50 3.76 -9.52
CA TYR A 188 16.49 3.94 -10.59
C TYR A 188 17.21 2.65 -11.00
N ARG A 189 16.95 1.53 -10.31
CA ARG A 189 17.60 0.24 -10.60
C ARG A 189 17.22 -0.25 -11.99
N TRP A 190 18.21 -0.66 -12.79
CA TRP A 190 17.99 -1.37 -14.04
C TRP A 190 17.11 -2.62 -13.82
N ARG A 191 16.25 -2.94 -14.79
CA ARG A 191 15.36 -4.12 -14.74
C ARG A 191 15.53 -4.92 -16.02
N VAL A 192 15.24 -6.22 -15.94
CA VAL A 192 15.33 -7.13 -17.09
C VAL A 192 14.34 -6.68 -18.18
N ASN A 193 14.86 -6.46 -19.39
CA ASN A 193 14.32 -5.71 -20.53
C ASN A 193 14.66 -4.22 -20.51
#